data_AF-A0A098QY55-F1
#
_entry.id   AF-A0A098QY55-F1
#
_cell.length_a   1.000
_cell.length_b   1.000
_cell.length_c   1.000
_cell.angle_alpha   90.00
_cell.angle_beta   90.00
_cell.angle_gamma   90.00
#
_symmetry.space_group_name_H-M   'P 1'
#
loop_
_entity.id
_entity.type
_entity.pdbx_description
1 polymer ?
#
loop_
_entity_poly.entity_id
_entity_poly.type
_entity_poly.pdbx_seq_one_letter_code
_entity_poly.pdbx_strand_id
1 'polypeptide(L)'
;MRWEILLLMLVTAGGTYLPRALPQIFHSSRTLHPRLVTFLEYLPTAALGALILPGTLLDFSHNPWAGIAGLGAAGLVAWIRPGLILPTVCAIAVTYGGLVLW
;
A
#
# COMPACT_ATOMS: atom_id res chain seq x y z
N MET A 1 2.31 -30.71 17.68
CA MET A 1 2.16 -29.81 16.52
C MET A 1 0.72 -29.29 16.52
N ARG A 2 0.44 -28.29 17.36
CA ARG A 2 0.36 -26.85 17.04
C ARG A 2 -1.06 -26.48 16.51
N TRP A 3 -2.08 -26.82 17.32
CA TRP A 3 -3.47 -26.35 17.17
C TRP A 3 -3.55 -24.82 17.11
N GLU A 4 -2.56 -24.13 17.68
CA GLU A 4 -2.34 -22.68 17.57
C GLU A 4 -2.23 -22.22 16.12
N ILE A 5 -1.54 -22.97 15.25
CA ILE A 5 -1.43 -22.59 13.83
C ILE A 5 -2.78 -22.71 13.16
N LEU A 6 -3.55 -23.77 13.45
CA LEU A 6 -4.86 -23.98 12.83
C LEU A 6 -5.81 -22.85 13.22
N LEU A 7 -5.77 -22.41 14.48
CA LEU A 7 -6.51 -21.23 14.94
C LEU A 7 -6.01 -19.94 14.25
N LEU A 8 -4.70 -19.72 14.15
CA LEU A 8 -4.15 -18.55 13.44
C LEU A 8 -4.51 -18.54 11.95
N MET A 9 -4.46 -19.68 11.27
CA MET A 9 -4.90 -19.83 9.88
C MET A 9 -6.40 -19.56 9.75
N LEU A 10 -7.24 -20.11 10.62
CA LEU A 10 -8.68 -19.89 10.58
C LEU A 10 -9.03 -18.42 10.81
N VAL A 11 -8.37 -17.76 11.76
CA VAL A 11 -8.57 -16.35 12.09
C VAL A 11 -8.11 -15.44 10.94
N THR A 12 -6.92 -15.67 10.39
CA THR A 12 -6.39 -14.87 9.28
C THR A 12 -7.16 -15.10 7.99
N ALA A 13 -7.53 -16.35 7.69
CA ALA A 13 -8.39 -16.70 6.58
C ALA A 13 -9.77 -16.06 6.73
N GLY A 14 -10.41 -16.19 7.89
CA GLY A 14 -11.69 -15.53 8.17
C GLY A 14 -11.60 -14.01 8.00
N GLY A 15 -10.58 -13.39 8.58
CA GLY A 15 -10.37 -11.93 8.53
C GLY A 15 -10.05 -11.38 7.14
N THR A 16 -9.44 -12.16 6.24
CA THR A 16 -9.18 -11.72 4.84
C THR A 16 -10.28 -12.13 3.86
N TYR A 17 -10.96 -13.24 4.11
CA TYR A 17 -12.02 -13.74 3.25
C TYR A 17 -13.33 -12.98 3.47
N LEU A 18 -13.68 -12.59 4.70
CA LEU A 18 -14.86 -11.74 4.97
C LEU A 18 -14.88 -10.45 4.14
N PRO A 19 -13.85 -9.57 4.20
CA PRO A 19 -13.85 -8.33 3.44
C PRO A 19 -13.75 -8.52 1.92
N ARG A 20 -13.30 -9.68 1.43
CA ARG A 20 -13.28 -10.01 -0.01
C ARG A 20 -14.61 -10.62 -0.49
N ALA A 21 -15.24 -11.47 0.32
CA ALA A 21 -16.51 -12.11 -0.01
C ALA A 21 -17.71 -11.15 0.19
N LEU A 22 -17.62 -10.23 1.15
CA LEU A 22 -18.62 -9.18 1.37
C LEU A 22 -18.95 -8.38 0.10
N PRO A 23 -17.98 -7.77 -0.60
CA PRO A 23 -18.27 -7.05 -1.84
C PRO A 23 -18.81 -7.98 -2.92
N GLN A 24 -18.34 -9.23 -2.99
CA GLN A 24 -18.77 -10.19 -4.01
C GLN A 24 -20.23 -10.64 -3.83
N ILE A 25 -20.69 -10.82 -2.58
CA ILE A 25 -22.06 -11.23 -2.26
C ILE A 25 -23.02 -10.02 -2.33
N PHE A 26 -22.60 -8.83 -1.87
CA PHE A 26 -23.42 -7.62 -1.95
C PHE A 26 -23.63 -7.10 -3.37
N HIS A 27 -22.65 -7.30 -4.27
CA HIS A 27 -22.75 -6.91 -5.68
C HIS A 27 -23.86 -7.67 -6.43
N SER A 28 -24.24 -8.88 -5.98
CA SER A 28 -25.21 -9.70 -6.70
C SER A 28 -26.68 -9.38 -6.41
N SER A 29 -27.03 -8.62 -5.37
CA SER A 29 -28.46 -8.51 -4.96
C SER A 29 -28.95 -7.16 -4.42
N ARG A 30 -28.08 -6.18 -4.14
CA ARG A 30 -28.54 -4.82 -3.82
C ARG A 30 -27.61 -3.78 -4.42
N THR A 31 -28.20 -2.78 -5.04
CA THR A 31 -27.55 -1.50 -5.33
C THR A 31 -26.98 -0.94 -4.03
N LEU A 32 -25.69 -1.13 -3.79
CA LEU A 32 -24.98 -0.45 -2.70
C LEU A 32 -25.25 1.04 -2.83
N HIS A 33 -25.55 1.72 -1.73
CA HIS A 33 -25.83 3.15 -1.76
C HIS A 33 -24.62 3.87 -2.40
N PRO A 34 -24.81 4.76 -3.40
CA PRO A 34 -23.71 5.30 -4.21
C PRO A 34 -22.55 5.86 -3.38
N ARG A 35 -22.86 6.49 -2.24
CA ARG A 35 -21.86 7.04 -1.29
C ARG A 35 -20.89 5.98 -0.75
N LEU A 36 -21.34 4.75 -0.51
CA LEU A 36 -20.52 3.71 0.07
C LEU A 36 -19.55 3.13 -0.96
N VAL A 37 -20.00 2.97 -2.21
CA VAL A 37 -19.13 2.55 -3.32
C VAL A 37 -18.03 3.57 -3.55
N THR A 38 -18.39 4.85 -3.64
CA THR A 38 -17.43 5.95 -3.78
C THR A 38 -16.46 6.02 -2.60
N PHE A 39 -16.92 5.79 -1.36
CA PHE A 39 -16.03 5.73 -0.20
C PHE A 39 -15.04 4.54 -0.28
N LEU A 40 -15.51 3.36 -0.68
CA LEU A 40 -14.67 2.18 -0.84
C LEU A 40 -13.66 2.33 -1.99
N GLU A 41 -14.00 3.04 -3.08
CA GLU A 41 -13.05 3.34 -4.17
C GLU A 41 -11.92 4.27 -3.74
N TYR A 42 -12.19 5.22 -2.84
CA TYR A 42 -11.16 6.14 -2.34
C TYR A 42 -10.30 5.53 -1.23
N LEU A 43 -10.78 4.50 -0.55
CA LEU A 43 -10.09 3.89 0.60
C LEU A 43 -8.72 3.29 0.24
N PRO A 44 -8.53 2.50 -0.83
CA PRO A 44 -7.22 2.00 -1.24
C PRO A 44 -6.22 3.11 -1.53
N THR A 45 -6.63 4.15 -2.26
CA THR A 45 -5.76 5.26 -2.64
C THR A 45 -5.35 6.08 -1.42
N ALA A 46 -6.29 6.35 -0.50
CA ALA A 46 -6.00 7.03 0.75
C ALA A 46 -5.08 6.19 1.66
N ALA A 47 -5.30 4.88 1.74
CA ALA A 47 -4.48 3.98 2.53
C ALA A 47 -3.04 3.89 1.99
N LEU A 48 -2.86 3.78 0.67
CA LEU A 48 -1.54 3.80 0.04
C LEU A 48 -0.80 5.12 0.34
N GLY A 49 -1.48 6.27 0.18
CA GLY A 49 -0.87 7.56 0.51
C GLY A 49 -0.50 7.69 2.00
N ALA A 50 -1.40 7.26 2.88
CA ALA A 50 -1.18 7.26 4.33
C ALA A 50 -0.08 6.28 4.78
N LEU A 51 0.25 5.27 3.98
CA LEU A 51 1.34 4.32 4.26
C LEU A 51 2.68 4.80 3.68
N ILE A 52 2.67 5.37 2.47
CA ILE A 52 3.87 5.85 1.78
C ILE A 52 4.49 7.04 2.50
N LEU A 53 3.69 8.01 2.97
CA LEU A 53 4.19 9.19 3.67
C LEU A 53 5.01 8.85 4.93
N PRO A 54 4.49 8.09 5.91
CA PRO A 54 5.28 7.71 7.09
C PRO A 54 6.44 6.78 6.71
N GLY A 55 6.25 5.84 5.78
CA GLY A 55 7.32 4.93 5.35
C GLY A 55 8.50 5.61 4.64
N THR A 56 8.27 6.81 4.08
CA THR A 56 9.34 7.59 3.42
C THR A 56 9.90 8.70 4.30
N LEU A 57 9.13 9.24 5.25
CA LEU A 57 9.55 10.38 6.08
C LEU A 57 10.03 9.98 7.47
N LEU A 58 9.46 8.92 8.07
CA LEU A 58 9.70 8.56 9.47
C LEU A 58 10.73 7.42 9.64
N ASP A 59 10.81 6.49 8.69
CA ASP A 59 11.72 5.33 8.79
C ASP A 59 13.21 5.71 8.59
N PHE A 60 13.51 6.79 7.88
CA PHE A 60 14.88 7.23 7.59
C PHE A 60 15.41 8.21 8.65
N SER A 61 15.48 7.75 9.92
CA SER A 61 15.87 8.59 11.07
C SER A 61 17.28 9.20 10.97
N HIS A 62 18.21 8.61 10.20
CA HIS A 62 19.57 9.13 10.04
C HIS A 62 19.70 10.14 8.89
N ASN A 63 18.83 10.06 7.87
CA ASN A 63 18.94 10.91 6.68
C ASN A 63 17.57 11.09 6.01
N PRO A 64 16.71 12.00 6.51
CA PRO A 64 15.36 12.22 5.96
C PRO A 64 15.39 12.72 4.50
N TRP A 65 16.52 13.26 4.06
CA TRP A 65 16.71 13.73 2.69
C TRP A 65 16.68 12.58 1.67
N ALA A 66 17.19 11.39 2.04
CA ALA A 66 17.17 10.22 1.16
C ALA A 66 15.73 9.75 0.88
N GLY A 67 14.87 9.76 1.91
CA GLY A 67 13.45 9.41 1.78
C GLY A 67 12.67 10.37 0.88
N ILE A 68 12.88 11.68 1.03
CA ILE A 68 12.25 12.72 0.19
C ILE A 68 12.74 12.61 -1.27
N ALA A 69 14.04 12.38 -1.48
CA ALA A 69 14.61 12.19 -2.82
C ALA A 69 14.04 10.94 -3.50
N GLY A 70 13.90 9.83 -2.76
CA GLY A 70 13.27 8.60 -3.24
C GLY A 70 11.79 8.78 -3.60
N LEU A 71 11.02 9.45 -2.74
CA LEU A 71 9.61 9.75 -2.97
C LEU A 71 9.42 10.65 -4.20
N GLY A 72 10.25 11.70 -4.33
CA GLY A 72 10.24 12.59 -5.48
C GLY A 72 10.59 11.87 -6.79
N ALA A 73 11.63 11.04 -6.78
CA ALA A 73 12.03 10.23 -7.94
C ALA A 73 10.93 9.24 -8.35
N ALA A 74 10.31 8.55 -7.38
CA ALA A 74 9.18 7.66 -7.64
C ALA A 74 8.00 8.41 -8.28
N GLY A 75 7.64 9.58 -7.75
CA GLY A 75 6.55 10.41 -8.25
C GLY A 75 6.80 10.91 -9.68
N LEU A 76 8.01 11.39 -9.97
CA LEU A 76 8.42 11.84 -11.31
C LEU A 76 8.34 10.69 -12.33
N VAL A 77 8.86 9.51 -11.99
CA VAL A 77 8.85 8.34 -12.88
C VAL A 77 7.43 7.82 -13.08
N ALA A 78 6.59 7.83 -12.03
CA ALA A 78 5.19 7.42 -12.11
C ALA A 78 4.36 8.31 -13.04
N TRP A 79 4.72 9.60 -13.15
CA TRP A 79 4.05 10.53 -14.06
C TRP A 79 4.32 10.22 -15.53
N ILE A 80 5.52 9.74 -15.85
CA ILE A 80 5.96 9.49 -17.24
C ILE A 80 5.56 8.09 -17.71
N ARG A 81 5.57 7.10 -16.80
CA ARG A 81 5.33 5.69 -17.12
C ARG A 81 4.19 5.13 -16.25
N PRO A 82 3.04 4.76 -16.84
CA PRO A 82 2.02 4.04 -16.09
C PRO A 82 2.55 2.64 -15.73
N GLY A 83 2.76 2.40 -14.44
CA GLY A 83 3.24 1.12 -13.91
C GLY A 83 3.83 1.27 -12.51
N LEU A 84 3.76 0.21 -11.70
CA LEU A 84 4.31 0.23 -10.33
C LEU A 84 5.79 -0.12 -10.28
N ILE A 85 6.24 -1.01 -11.16
CA ILE A 85 7.59 -1.59 -11.09
C ILE A 85 8.67 -0.54 -11.31
N LEU A 86 8.54 0.30 -12.36
CA LEU A 86 9.54 1.31 -12.71
C LEU A 86 9.71 2.38 -11.62
N PRO A 87 8.64 3.03 -11.11
CA PRO A 87 8.74 3.97 -9.98
C PRO A 87 9.38 3.36 -8.74
N THR A 88 9.01 2.13 -8.38
CA THR A 88 9.55 1.47 -7.19
C THR A 88 11.03 1.16 -7.32
N VAL A 89 11.48 0.64 -8.47
CA VAL A 89 12.91 0.37 -8.70
C VAL A 89 13.73 1.66 -8.70
N CYS A 90 13.23 2.74 -9.32
CA CYS A 90 13.88 4.05 -9.27
C CYS A 90 13.94 4.61 -7.84
N ALA A 91 12.86 4.48 -7.06
CA ALA A 91 12.83 4.90 -5.67
C ALA A 91 13.92 4.19 -4.86
N ILE A 92 14.01 2.86 -4.98
CA ILE A 92 15.00 2.04 -4.28
C ILE A 92 16.42 2.42 -4.70
N ALA A 93 16.67 2.61 -6.00
CA ALA A 93 18.00 2.98 -6.49
C ALA A 93 18.44 4.35 -5.94
N VAL A 94 17.53 5.33 -5.89
CA VAL A 94 17.81 6.68 -5.39
C VAL A 94 17.98 6.69 -3.87
N THR A 95 17.12 6.00 -3.11
CA THR A 95 17.25 5.94 -1.64
C THR A 95 18.52 5.18 -1.25
N TYR A 96 18.81 4.06 -1.90
CA TYR A 96 20.02 3.28 -1.65
C TYR A 96 21.28 4.08 -2.00
N GLY A 97 21.30 4.75 -3.16
CA GLY A 97 22.40 5.64 -3.52
C GLY A 97 22.60 6.76 -2.51
N GLY A 98 21.51 7.41 -2.06
CA GLY A 98 21.55 8.47 -1.05
C GLY A 98 22.02 8.01 0.34
N LEU A 99 21.81 6.74 0.69
CA LEU A 99 22.28 6.14 1.95
C LEU A 99 23.70 5.59 1.87
N VAL A 100 24.20 5.23 0.68
CA VAL A 100 25.58 4.72 0.49
C VAL A 100 26.59 5.83 0.27
N LEU A 101 26.16 6.96 -0.32
CA LEU A 101 27.02 8.12 -0.60
C LEU A 101 27.27 9.04 0.61
N TRP A 102 26.68 8.73 1.78
CA TRP A 102 26.77 9.48 3.03
C TRP A 102 27.02 8.54 4.20
#